data_AF-A0A3M1RF93-F1
#
_entry.id   AF-A0A3M1RF93-F1
#
_cell.length_a   1.000
_cell.length_b   1.000
_cell.length_c   1.000
_cell.angle_alpha   90.00
_cell.angle_beta   90.00
_cell.angle_gamma   90.00
#
_symmetry.space_group_name_H-M   'P 1'
#
loop_
_entity.id
_entity.type
_entity.pdbx_description
1 polymer ?
#
loop_
_entity_poly.entity_id
_entity_poly.type
_entity_poly.pdbx_seq_one_letter_code
_entity_poly.pdbx_strand_id
1 'polypeptide(L)'
;MNLAKAAERYHRYRVAPLLLAIFLIGFAIRYLTAGPRVGPELDCWFHYRMVNYILDLGYIPKIDPLAYYPTGRPVWKVDILGLPYFIAYTYKLVRFTGMTVMDYMVAFPAIFTSLAAVPLYLLAKELLDEKTGLLSALLWQIIPSTLTRTHAGFVDKESLSSVYIFLWLWL
;
A
#
# COMPACT_ATOMS: atom_id res chain seq x y z
N MET A 1 -38.25 3.22 14.50
CA MET A 1 -36.97 3.31 13.79
C MET A 1 -37.17 4.21 12.57
N ASN A 2 -36.40 5.28 12.41
CA ASN A 2 -36.57 6.23 11.30
C ASN A 2 -36.22 5.55 9.96
N LEU A 3 -37.11 5.61 8.96
CA LEU A 3 -36.94 4.96 7.65
C LEU A 3 -35.64 5.38 6.96
N ALA A 4 -35.19 6.63 7.13
CA ALA A 4 -33.92 7.11 6.60
C ALA A 4 -32.72 6.39 7.23
N LYS A 5 -32.73 6.18 8.56
CA LYS A 5 -31.69 5.40 9.27
C LYS A 5 -31.70 3.93 8.86
N ALA A 6 -32.88 3.36 8.57
CA ALA A 6 -32.98 1.98 8.11
C ALA A 6 -32.43 1.81 6.68
N ALA A 7 -32.71 2.76 5.78
CA ALA A 7 -32.20 2.77 4.41
C ALA A 7 -30.68 2.96 4.36
N GLU A 8 -30.13 3.92 5.12
CA GLU A 8 -28.68 4.13 5.20
C GLU A 8 -27.96 2.89 5.74
N ARG A 9 -28.52 2.27 6.78
CA ARG A 9 -27.99 1.04 7.36
C ARG A 9 -28.02 -0.11 6.36
N TYR A 10 -29.10 -0.23 5.59
CA TYR A 10 -29.25 -1.22 4.52
C TYR A 10 -28.24 -1.04 3.39
N HIS A 11 -28.02 0.20 2.93
CA HIS A 11 -26.98 0.52 1.95
C HIS A 11 -25.58 0.18 2.46
N ARG A 12 -25.27 0.52 3.71
CA ARG A 12 -23.98 0.18 4.35
C ARG A 12 -23.74 -1.32 4.38
N TYR A 13 -24.76 -2.12 4.69
CA TYR A 13 -24.65 -3.59 4.69
C TYR A 13 -24.53 -4.21 3.30
N ARG A 14 -24.87 -3.49 2.22
CA ARG A 14 -24.68 -3.96 0.85
C ARG A 14 -23.30 -3.63 0.30
N VAL A 15 -22.82 -2.41 0.52
CA VAL A 15 -21.57 -1.92 -0.07
C VAL A 15 -20.33 -2.45 0.65
N ALA A 16 -20.33 -2.45 1.98
CA ALA A 16 -19.18 -2.89 2.77
C ALA A 16 -18.68 -4.31 2.43
N PRO A 17 -19.53 -5.35 2.33
CA PRO A 17 -19.07 -6.68 1.94
C PRO A 17 -18.55 -6.74 0.50
N LEU A 18 -19.09 -5.93 -0.41
CA LEU A 18 -18.59 -5.86 -1.79
C LEU A 18 -17.19 -5.23 -1.86
N LEU A 19 -16.96 -4.15 -1.11
CA LEU A 19 -15.63 -3.55 -1.01
C LEU A 19 -14.62 -4.49 -0.33
N LEU A 20 -15.05 -5.25 0.69
CA LEU A 20 -14.23 -6.28 1.29
C LEU A 20 -13.89 -7.38 0.28
N ALA A 21 -14.86 -7.85 -0.52
CA ALA A 21 -14.61 -8.83 -1.57
C ALA A 21 -13.63 -8.30 -2.63
N ILE A 22 -13.79 -7.05 -3.07
CA ILE A 22 -12.88 -6.38 -4.02
C ILE A 22 -11.46 -6.30 -3.42
N PHE A 23 -11.34 -5.88 -2.16
CA PHE A 23 -10.06 -5.87 -1.45
C PHE A 23 -9.41 -7.25 -1.42
N LEU A 24 -10.17 -8.29 -1.05
CA LEU A 24 -9.67 -9.67 -0.96
C LEU A 24 -9.24 -10.22 -2.33
N ILE A 25 -9.99 -9.92 -3.39
CA ILE A 25 -9.62 -10.29 -4.77
C ILE A 25 -8.28 -9.62 -5.14
N GLY A 26 -8.18 -8.31 -4.90
CA GLY A 26 -6.97 -7.55 -5.17
C GLY A 26 -5.75 -8.06 -4.42
N PHE A 27 -5.93 -8.33 -3.12
CA PHE A 27 -4.88 -8.87 -2.26
C PHE A 27 -4.46 -10.25 -2.75
N ALA A 28 -5.42 -11.15 -3.02
CA ALA A 28 -5.14 -12.50 -3.49
C ALA A 28 -4.31 -12.47 -4.79
N ILE A 29 -4.77 -11.74 -5.82
CA ILE A 29 -4.07 -11.66 -7.11
C ILE A 29 -2.63 -11.13 -6.95
N ARG A 30 -2.44 -10.09 -6.14
CA ARG A 30 -1.10 -9.51 -5.89
C ARG A 30 -0.21 -10.42 -5.06
N TYR A 31 -0.80 -11.20 -4.15
CA TYR A 31 -0.06 -12.07 -3.25
C TYR A 31 0.32 -13.42 -3.90
N LEU A 32 -0.26 -13.80 -5.03
CA LEU A 32 0.11 -15.02 -5.77
C LEU A 32 1.60 -15.10 -6.13
N THR A 33 2.25 -13.95 -6.31
CA THR A 33 3.68 -13.87 -6.66
C THR A 33 4.59 -13.75 -5.44
N ALA A 34 4.06 -13.90 -4.21
CA ALA A 34 4.85 -13.73 -3.00
C ALA A 34 6.01 -14.72 -2.94
N GLY A 35 7.23 -14.17 -2.92
CA GLY A 35 8.46 -14.92 -2.74
C GLY A 35 8.94 -14.89 -1.27
N PRO A 36 10.06 -15.55 -0.97
CA PRO A 36 10.65 -15.56 0.38
C PRO A 36 11.30 -14.23 0.79
N ARG A 37 11.34 -13.24 -0.11
CA ARG A 37 12.02 -11.95 0.06
C ARG A 37 11.41 -10.92 -0.88
N VAL A 38 11.71 -9.66 -0.63
CA VAL A 38 11.40 -8.57 -1.56
C VAL A 38 11.95 -8.88 -2.96
N GLY A 39 11.31 -8.29 -3.97
CA GLY A 39 11.57 -8.56 -5.37
C GLY A 39 13.02 -8.30 -5.80
N PRO A 40 13.40 -8.74 -7.00
CA PRO A 40 14.75 -8.58 -7.52
C PRO A 40 15.10 -7.13 -7.85
N GLU A 41 14.11 -6.23 -7.91
CA GLU A 41 14.32 -4.81 -8.19
C GLU A 41 15.17 -4.14 -7.11
N LEU A 42 16.14 -3.33 -7.55
CA LEU A 42 17.13 -2.71 -6.67
C LEU A 42 16.51 -1.75 -5.64
N ASP A 43 15.45 -1.05 -6.04
CA ASP A 43 14.76 -0.06 -5.19
C ASP A 43 14.12 -0.72 -3.96
N CYS A 44 13.63 -1.97 -4.11
CA CYS A 44 13.05 -2.73 -3.01
C CYS A 44 14.07 -2.98 -1.89
N TRP A 45 15.31 -3.30 -2.26
CA TRP A 45 16.41 -3.54 -1.32
C TRP A 45 16.90 -2.24 -0.67
N PHE A 46 16.88 -1.12 -1.39
CA PHE A 46 17.13 0.19 -0.80
C PHE A 46 16.09 0.49 0.29
N HIS A 47 14.80 0.32 0.01
CA HIS A 47 13.75 0.51 0.99
C HIS A 47 13.90 -0.44 2.19
N TYR A 48 14.23 -1.71 1.96
CA TYR A 48 14.48 -2.68 3.04
C TYR A 48 15.59 -2.19 3.97
N ARG A 49 16.70 -1.70 3.42
CA ARG A 49 17.78 -1.12 4.22
C ARG A 49 17.35 0.11 5.02
N MET A 50 16.63 1.04 4.38
CA MET A 50 16.14 2.25 5.05
C MET A 50 15.18 1.93 6.20
N VAL A 51 14.30 0.94 6.01
CA VAL A 51 13.39 0.44 7.06
C VAL A 51 14.19 -0.11 8.24
N ASN A 52 15.21 -0.93 8.00
CA ASN A 52 16.05 -1.45 9.07
C ASN A 52 16.78 -0.33 9.84
N TYR A 53 17.32 0.69 9.16
CA TYR A 53 17.86 1.87 9.86
C TYR A 53 16.83 2.54 10.78
N ILE A 54 15.58 2.68 10.34
CA ILE A 54 14.52 3.28 11.17
C ILE A 54 14.16 2.37 12.36
N LEU A 55 14.17 1.06 12.19
CA LEU A 55 13.86 0.12 13.25
C LEU A 55 14.98 0.04 14.29
N ASP A 56 16.23 0.10 13.86
CA ASP A 56 17.41 -0.04 14.72
C ASP A 56 17.82 1.29 15.36
N LEU A 57 17.79 2.39 14.61
CA LEU A 57 18.27 3.71 15.05
C LEU A 57 17.14 4.70 15.37
N GLY A 58 15.92 4.43 14.89
CA GLY A 58 14.79 5.36 14.99
C GLY A 58 14.72 6.40 13.85
N TYR A 59 15.75 6.50 13.00
CA TYR A 59 15.81 7.46 11.89
C TYR A 59 16.68 6.95 10.74
N ILE A 60 16.50 7.52 9.55
CA ILE A 60 17.39 7.29 8.40
C ILE A 60 18.64 8.18 8.53
N PRO A 61 19.88 7.65 8.46
CA PRO A 61 21.09 8.46 8.45
C PRO A 61 21.11 9.53 7.34
N LYS A 62 21.76 10.67 7.58
CA LYS A 62 21.89 11.74 6.58
C LYS A 62 22.67 11.29 5.34
N ILE A 63 23.68 10.47 5.57
CA ILE A 63 24.56 9.89 4.55
C ILE A 63 24.47 8.36 4.67
N ASP A 64 24.18 7.69 3.56
CA ASP A 64 24.28 6.23 3.46
C ASP A 64 25.68 5.87 2.97
N PRO A 65 26.54 5.29 3.83
CA PRO A 65 27.93 4.98 3.48
C PRO A 65 28.05 3.79 2.54
N LEU A 66 26.98 3.00 2.36
CA LEU A 66 26.99 1.82 1.50
C LEU A 66 26.70 2.14 0.02
N ALA A 67 26.57 3.42 -0.32
CA ALA A 67 26.37 3.89 -1.68
C ALA A 67 27.29 5.08 -1.97
N TYR A 68 27.61 5.30 -3.25
CA TYR A 68 28.39 6.45 -3.74
C TYR A 68 29.75 6.61 -3.04
N TYR A 69 30.57 5.55 -3.09
CA TYR A 69 31.94 5.61 -2.60
C TYR A 69 32.72 6.74 -3.33
N PRO A 70 33.55 7.54 -2.61
CA PRO A 70 33.86 7.46 -1.18
C PRO A 70 33.00 8.33 -0.27
N THR A 71 32.15 9.21 -0.81
CA THR A 71 31.49 10.27 -0.03
C THR A 71 30.20 9.82 0.65
N GLY A 72 29.60 8.72 0.21
CA GLY A 72 28.28 8.30 0.68
C GLY A 72 27.15 8.97 -0.11
N ARG A 73 25.96 8.36 -0.09
CA ARG A 73 24.74 8.93 -0.71
C ARG A 73 24.04 9.89 0.27
N PRO A 74 23.76 11.15 -0.11
CA PRO A 74 23.04 12.09 0.75
C PRO A 74 21.52 11.85 0.70
N VAL A 75 21.07 10.78 1.37
CA VAL A 75 19.70 10.23 1.29
C VAL A 75 18.61 11.30 1.45
N TRP A 76 18.75 12.20 2.44
CA TRP A 76 17.73 13.23 2.72
C TRP A 76 17.60 14.32 1.65
N LYS A 77 18.56 14.42 0.73
CA LYS A 77 18.54 15.41 -0.34
C LYS A 77 18.03 14.84 -1.66
N VAL A 78 18.09 13.54 -1.85
CA VAL A 78 17.87 12.90 -3.15
C VAL A 78 16.74 11.87 -3.15
N ASP A 79 16.23 11.47 -1.97
CA ASP A 79 15.24 10.40 -1.83
C ASP A 79 13.95 10.85 -1.16
N ILE A 80 12.84 10.23 -1.56
CA ILE A 80 11.53 10.37 -0.91
C ILE A 80 11.46 9.38 0.26
N LEU A 81 11.56 9.89 1.48
CA LEU A 81 11.69 9.05 2.68
C LEU A 81 10.36 8.62 3.31
N GLY A 82 9.23 9.15 2.83
CA GLY A 82 7.91 8.87 3.39
C GLY A 82 7.57 7.38 3.41
N LEU A 83 7.91 6.65 2.34
CA LEU A 83 7.59 5.23 2.21
C LEU A 83 8.34 4.36 3.25
N PRO A 84 9.68 4.42 3.40
CA PRO A 84 10.39 3.69 4.45
C PRO A 84 9.86 3.95 5.87
N TYR A 85 9.58 5.21 6.22
CA TYR A 85 9.01 5.55 7.53
C TYR A 85 7.63 4.93 7.70
N PHE A 86 6.77 5.04 6.70
CA PHE A 86 5.44 4.45 6.75
C PHE A 86 5.52 2.94 6.99
N ILE A 87 6.33 2.22 6.19
CA ILE A 87 6.55 0.77 6.34
C ILE A 87 7.06 0.43 7.74
N ALA A 88 8.06 1.15 8.25
CA ALA A 88 8.65 0.86 9.56
C ALA A 88 7.65 1.05 10.71
N TYR A 89 6.84 2.12 10.66
CA TYR A 89 5.85 2.38 11.70
C TYR A 89 4.66 1.41 11.63
N THR A 90 4.19 1.07 10.44
CA THR A 90 3.11 0.08 10.29
C THR A 90 3.60 -1.33 10.64
N TYR A 91 4.88 -1.66 10.37
CA TYR A 91 5.48 -2.90 10.84
C TYR A 91 5.50 -3.00 12.38
N LYS A 92 5.85 -1.90 13.08
CA LYS A 92 5.83 -1.88 14.56
C LYS A 92 4.46 -2.25 15.13
N LEU A 93 3.37 -1.93 14.43
CA LEU A 93 2.01 -2.29 14.86
C LEU A 93 1.74 -3.79 14.75
N VAL A 94 2.40 -4.51 13.84
CA VAL A 94 2.16 -5.94 13.60
C VAL A 94 3.30 -6.84 14.05
N ARG A 95 4.42 -6.28 14.51
CA ARG A 95 5.61 -7.02 14.99
C ARG A 95 5.29 -8.13 15.99
N PHE A 96 4.26 -7.94 16.81
CA PHE A 96 3.87 -8.91 17.84
C PHE A 96 3.38 -10.25 17.28
N THR A 97 3.06 -10.34 15.98
CA THR A 97 2.63 -11.58 15.33
C THR A 97 3.77 -12.57 15.07
N GLY A 98 5.02 -12.16 15.29
CA GLY A 98 6.22 -12.96 15.00
C GLY A 98 6.72 -12.86 13.55
N MET A 99 6.06 -12.08 12.69
CA MET A 99 6.51 -11.84 11.32
C MET A 99 7.82 -11.04 11.29
N THR A 100 8.73 -11.42 10.39
CA THR A 100 9.95 -10.65 10.15
C THR A 100 9.64 -9.37 9.36
N VAL A 101 10.58 -8.42 9.36
CA VAL A 101 10.51 -7.22 8.49
C VAL A 101 10.39 -7.63 7.02
N MET A 102 11.11 -8.68 6.62
CA MET A 102 11.08 -9.20 5.25
C MET A 102 9.69 -9.72 4.89
N ASP A 103 9.08 -10.56 5.72
CA ASP A 103 7.74 -11.10 5.48
C ASP A 103 6.70 -9.98 5.35
N TYR A 104 6.80 -8.99 6.24
CA TYR A 104 5.93 -7.83 6.20
C TYR A 104 6.08 -7.03 4.91
N MET A 105 7.32 -6.75 4.50
CA MET A 105 7.61 -6.01 3.27
C MET A 105 7.18 -6.76 2.01
N VAL A 106 7.25 -8.10 1.99
CA VAL A 106 6.71 -8.90 0.89
C VAL A 106 5.19 -8.71 0.76
N ALA A 107 4.48 -8.71 1.89
CA ALA A 107 3.03 -8.52 1.91
C ALA A 107 2.58 -7.06 1.70
N PHE A 108 3.44 -6.09 2.03
CA PHE A 108 3.10 -4.67 2.07
C PHE A 108 2.46 -4.14 0.77
N PRO A 109 3.03 -4.36 -0.44
CA PRO A 109 2.43 -3.88 -1.69
C PRO A 109 1.02 -4.42 -1.92
N ALA A 110 0.82 -5.71 -1.65
CA ALA A 110 -0.45 -6.39 -1.84
C ALA A 110 -1.53 -5.83 -0.89
N ILE A 111 -1.18 -5.56 0.37
CA ILE A 111 -2.12 -5.01 1.36
C ILE A 111 -2.49 -3.57 0.99
N PHE A 112 -1.51 -2.68 0.88
CA PHE A 112 -1.78 -1.25 0.77
C PHE A 112 -2.31 -0.84 -0.60
N THR A 113 -1.86 -1.48 -1.69
CA THR A 113 -2.44 -1.20 -3.00
C THR A 113 -3.89 -1.67 -3.08
N SER A 114 -4.21 -2.80 -2.44
CA SER A 114 -5.60 -3.27 -2.42
C SER A 114 -6.51 -2.38 -1.58
N LEU A 115 -5.99 -1.72 -0.54
CA LEU A 115 -6.74 -0.69 0.20
C LEU A 115 -7.13 0.52 -0.69
N ALA A 116 -6.44 0.76 -1.80
CA ALA A 116 -6.77 1.86 -2.72
C ALA A 116 -8.15 1.73 -3.38
N ALA A 117 -8.77 0.54 -3.36
CA ALA A 117 -10.16 0.37 -3.80
C ALA A 117 -11.14 1.23 -3.00
N VAL A 118 -10.88 1.49 -1.72
CA VAL A 118 -11.78 2.28 -0.86
C VAL A 118 -11.83 3.74 -1.30
N PRO A 119 -10.71 4.50 -1.32
CA PRO A 119 -10.75 5.89 -1.78
C PRO A 119 -11.16 6.00 -3.26
N LEU A 120 -10.81 5.03 -4.11
CA LEU A 120 -11.26 5.04 -5.50
C LEU A 120 -12.78 4.87 -5.63
N TYR A 121 -13.39 3.98 -4.82
CA TYR A 121 -14.83 3.85 -4.73
C TYR A 121 -15.49 5.17 -4.31
N LEU A 122 -14.95 5.82 -3.27
CA LEU A 122 -15.48 7.09 -2.76
C LEU A 122 -15.42 8.18 -3.83
N LEU A 123 -14.26 8.36 -4.46
CA LEU A 123 -14.04 9.31 -5.55
C LEU A 123 -15.03 9.07 -6.72
N ALA A 124 -15.06 7.86 -7.25
CA ALA A 124 -15.87 7.57 -8.44
C ALA A 124 -17.38 7.58 -8.15
N LYS A 125 -17.78 7.26 -6.92
CA LYS A 125 -19.17 7.41 -6.46
C LYS A 125 -19.60 8.87 -6.44
N GLU A 126 -18.73 9.75 -5.98
CA GLU A 126 -19.03 11.18 -5.87
C GLU A 126 -19.13 11.86 -7.23
N LEU A 127 -18.33 11.41 -8.19
CA LEU A 127 -18.38 11.91 -9.57
C LEU A 127 -19.62 11.43 -10.34
N LEU A 128 -20.08 10.20 -10.07
CA LEU A 128 -21.15 9.55 -10.83
C LEU A 128 -22.17 8.88 -9.90
N ASP A 129 -21.97 7.59 -9.62
CA ASP A 129 -22.89 6.81 -8.80
C ASP A 129 -22.23 5.62 -8.09
N GLU A 130 -22.98 4.96 -7.21
CA GLU A 130 -22.50 3.81 -6.42
C GLU A 130 -22.02 2.64 -7.28
N LYS A 131 -22.67 2.39 -8.43
CA LYS A 131 -22.32 1.26 -9.31
C LYS A 131 -20.99 1.52 -9.99
N THR A 132 -20.78 2.73 -10.46
CA THR A 132 -19.54 3.19 -11.06
C THR A 132 -18.41 3.16 -10.05
N GLY A 133 -18.67 3.59 -8.81
CA GLY A 133 -17.71 3.46 -7.72
C GLY A 133 -17.23 2.02 -7.50
N LEU A 134 -18.16 1.07 -7.42
CA LEU A 134 -17.83 -0.34 -7.22
C LEU A 134 -17.10 -0.94 -8.43
N LEU A 135 -17.52 -0.58 -9.64
CA LEU A 135 -16.89 -1.05 -10.88
C LEU A 135 -15.45 -0.53 -10.99
N SER A 136 -15.22 0.76 -10.74
CA SER A 136 -13.88 1.37 -10.73
C SER A 136 -12.97 0.71 -9.70
N ALA A 137 -13.47 0.47 -8.48
CA ALA A 137 -12.73 -0.23 -7.44
C ALA A 137 -12.35 -1.66 -7.85
N LEU A 138 -13.26 -2.39 -8.50
CA LEU A 138 -12.97 -3.75 -9.01
C LEU A 138 -11.95 -3.73 -10.14
N LEU A 139 -12.14 -2.86 -11.14
CA LEU A 139 -11.24 -2.75 -12.30
C LEU A 139 -9.81 -2.42 -11.86
N TRP A 140 -9.64 -1.52 -10.90
CA TRP A 140 -8.34 -1.20 -10.31
C TRP A 140 -7.60 -2.43 -9.77
N GLN A 141 -8.31 -3.40 -9.19
CA GLN A 141 -7.66 -4.58 -8.63
C GLN A 141 -7.13 -5.54 -9.69
N ILE A 142 -7.71 -5.56 -10.89
CA ILE A 142 -7.46 -6.58 -11.91
C ILE A 142 -6.71 -6.07 -13.15
N ILE A 143 -6.67 -4.76 -13.38
CA ILE A 143 -6.00 -4.20 -14.57
C ILE A 143 -4.49 -4.52 -14.51
N PRO A 144 -3.92 -5.15 -15.56
CA PRO A 144 -2.52 -5.57 -15.57
C PRO A 144 -1.50 -4.47 -15.29
N SER A 145 -1.77 -3.23 -15.75
CA SER A 145 -0.86 -2.10 -15.52
C SER A 145 -0.66 -1.77 -14.05
N THR A 146 -1.66 -2.05 -13.20
CA THR A 146 -1.55 -1.86 -11.76
C THR A 146 -0.74 -2.98 -11.12
N LEU A 147 -0.86 -4.21 -11.63
CA LEU A 147 -0.27 -5.41 -11.03
C LEU A 147 1.27 -5.46 -11.19
N THR A 148 1.81 -4.95 -12.30
CA THR A 148 3.25 -5.05 -12.61
C THR A 148 4.15 -4.42 -11.54
N ARG A 149 3.72 -3.34 -10.88
CA ARG A 149 4.51 -2.62 -9.85
C ARG A 149 3.88 -2.63 -8.45
N THR A 150 2.89 -3.49 -8.22
CA THR A 150 2.20 -3.57 -6.92
C THR A 150 1.97 -5.00 -6.42
N HIS A 151 2.58 -5.98 -7.09
CA HIS A 151 2.54 -7.37 -6.66
C HIS A 151 3.42 -7.60 -5.43
N ALA A 152 3.20 -8.70 -4.72
CA ALA A 152 3.93 -9.02 -3.50
C ALA A 152 5.44 -9.07 -3.75
N GLY A 153 6.20 -8.41 -2.86
CA GLY A 153 7.64 -8.23 -2.98
C GLY A 153 8.07 -6.97 -3.76
N PHE A 154 7.21 -6.34 -4.56
CA PHE A 154 7.52 -5.11 -5.28
C PHE A 154 7.33 -3.88 -4.39
N VAL A 155 8.28 -3.62 -3.50
CA VAL A 155 8.21 -2.52 -2.54
C VAL A 155 8.81 -1.25 -3.12
N ASP A 156 7.95 -0.40 -3.65
CA ASP A 156 8.27 0.94 -4.15
C ASP A 156 7.08 1.88 -3.92
N LYS A 157 7.22 3.17 -4.24
CA LYS A 157 6.23 4.24 -4.04
C LYS A 157 4.85 3.93 -4.60
N GLU A 158 4.76 3.15 -5.69
CA GLU A 158 3.51 2.72 -6.31
C GLU A 158 2.63 1.88 -5.36
N SER A 159 3.24 1.17 -4.41
CA SER A 159 2.52 0.37 -3.39
C SER A 159 1.59 1.19 -2.50
N LEU A 160 1.85 2.50 -2.39
CA LEU A 160 1.16 3.39 -1.46
C LEU A 160 0.63 4.66 -2.14
N SER A 161 1.24 5.10 -3.24
CA SER A 161 0.86 6.33 -3.94
C SER A 161 -0.60 6.30 -4.40
N SER A 162 -1.12 5.16 -4.86
CA SER A 162 -2.50 5.05 -5.33
C SER A 162 -3.52 5.34 -4.22
N VAL A 163 -3.26 4.89 -2.99
CA VAL A 163 -4.11 5.21 -1.83
C VAL A 163 -4.14 6.72 -1.63
N TYR A 164 -2.97 7.37 -1.59
CA TYR A 164 -2.88 8.81 -1.34
C TYR A 164 -3.46 9.66 -2.46
N ILE A 165 -3.21 9.30 -3.72
CA ILE A 165 -3.72 10.06 -4.87
C ILE A 165 -5.25 9.99 -4.90
N PHE A 166 -5.84 8.81 -4.76
CA PHE A 166 -7.30 8.68 -4.77
C PHE A 166 -7.94 9.34 -3.55
N LEU A 167 -7.30 9.22 -2.38
CA LEU A 167 -7.78 9.87 -1.16
C LEU A 167 -7.73 11.39 -1.29
N TRP A 168 -6.63 11.93 -1.83
CA TRP A 168 -6.46 13.37 -2.03
C TRP A 168 -7.44 13.94 -3.06
N LEU A 169 -7.74 13.20 -4.14
CA LEU A 169 -8.73 13.63 -5.13
C LEU A 169 -10.18 13.59 -4.62
N TRP A 170 -10.45 12.76 -3.62
CA TRP A 170 -11.78 12.63 -3.03
C TRP A 170 -12.07 13.67 -1.94
N LEU A 171 -11.04 14.07 -1.18
CA LEU A 171 -11.15 15.09 -0.11
C LEU A 171 -11.24 16.51 -0.67
#